data_AF-A0AAU2QKT3-F1
#
_entry.id   AF-A0AAU2QKT3-F1
#
_cell.length_a   1.000
_cell.length_b   1.000
_cell.length_c   1.000
_cell.angle_alpha   90.00
_cell.angle_beta   90.00
_cell.angle_gamma   90.00
#
_symmetry.space_group_name_H-M   'P 1'
#
loop_
_entity.id
_entity.type
_entity.pdbx_description
1 polymer ?
#
loop_
_entity_poly.entity_id
_entity_poly.type
_entity_poly.pdbx_seq_one_letter_code
_entity_poly.pdbx_strand_id
1 'polypeptide(L)'
;MNSNLTHAAGVIRAVLGSVPFEQAAAVAHALDTARLLVDPHRAPATVLLRTPGGGWSRIPRPLTELERKALDWDAACARARYVAQAVARHLAGQVGPADIRVDGDRVKVVLRVDGPERWTRWRAYFGITIVGEGARPYTVIGEGVRDGVRVTVVAHGAGATLPCAAPTAPTRSFRLGDTVYDLALPLRDVHGDVWYFQGCRRQDGMPLMSVDGRPERCSLANVAAHVGPLTPVPAPLPDDVDPAAPPLTPVPAHGPAGPAR
;
A
#
# COMPACT_ATOMS: atom_id res chain seq x y z
N MET A 1 11.12 42.37 36.46
CA MET A 1 11.02 42.50 34.99
C MET A 1 12.24 43.25 34.50
N ASN A 2 12.89 42.78 33.43
CA ASN A 2 14.14 43.35 32.93
C ASN A 2 13.85 44.60 32.08
N SER A 3 14.15 45.79 32.60
CA SER A 3 13.91 47.10 31.96
C SER A 3 14.65 47.26 30.62
N ASN A 4 15.68 46.46 30.39
CA ASN A 4 16.50 46.49 29.18
C ASN A 4 15.73 45.98 27.94
N LEU A 5 14.71 45.12 28.12
CA LEU A 5 13.93 44.59 27.00
C LEU A 5 13.02 45.65 26.38
N THR A 6 12.38 46.48 27.20
CA THR A 6 11.54 47.58 26.72
C THR A 6 12.36 48.62 25.98
N HIS A 7 13.57 48.90 26.46
CA HIS A 7 14.51 49.81 25.80
C HIS A 7 14.99 49.23 24.46
N ALA A 8 15.41 47.96 24.44
CA ALA A 8 15.85 47.29 23.22
C ALA A 8 14.74 47.22 22.15
N ALA A 9 13.50 46.93 22.55
CA ALA A 9 12.35 46.95 21.65
C ALA A 9 12.08 48.34 21.06
N GLY A 10 12.25 49.40 21.86
CA GLY A 10 12.16 50.79 21.41
C GLY A 10 13.22 51.13 20.35
N VAL A 11 14.47 50.73 20.58
CA VAL A 11 15.58 50.95 19.65
C VAL A 11 15.37 50.19 18.34
N ILE A 12 14.99 48.91 18.41
CA ILE A 12 14.71 48.09 17.22
C ILE A 12 13.58 48.71 16.38
N ARG A 13 12.51 49.20 17.01
CA ARG A 13 11.40 49.84 16.30
C ARG A 13 11.83 51.16 15.62
N ALA A 14 12.66 51.96 16.29
CA ALA A 14 13.18 53.21 15.71
C ALA A 14 14.05 52.94 14.48
N VAL A 15 14.92 51.93 14.54
CA VAL A 15 15.79 51.53 13.42
C VAL A 15 14.99 50.91 12.27
N LEU A 16 13.99 50.08 12.55
CA LEU A 16 13.12 49.52 11.51
C LEU A 16 12.27 50.59 10.81
N GLY A 17 11.97 51.70 11.48
CA GLY A 17 11.26 52.84 10.89
C GLY A 17 12.11 53.72 9.98
N SER A 18 13.44 53.63 10.03
CA SER A 18 14.36 54.42 9.20
C SER A 18 14.94 53.67 8.00
N VAL A 19 14.65 52.37 7.87
CA VAL A 19 15.10 51.54 6.75
C VAL A 19 13.99 51.31 5.72
N PRO A 20 14.33 51.04 4.45
CA PRO A 20 13.36 50.66 3.42
C PRO A 20 12.55 49.43 3.83
N PHE A 21 11.27 49.39 3.41
CA PHE A 21 10.31 48.37 3.80
C PHE A 21 10.79 46.92 3.56
N GLU A 22 11.48 46.68 2.45
CA GLU A 22 12.00 45.34 2.12
C GLU A 22 13.03 44.83 3.14
N GLN A 23 13.90 45.73 3.64
CA GLN A 23 14.90 45.40 4.64
C GLN A 23 14.24 45.22 6.03
N ALA A 24 13.24 46.05 6.36
CA ALA A 24 12.46 45.87 7.58
C ALA A 24 11.71 44.52 7.59
N ALA A 25 11.16 44.11 6.45
CA ALA A 25 10.47 42.83 6.29
C ALA A 25 11.43 41.64 6.42
N ALA A 26 12.62 41.71 5.81
CA ALA A 26 13.65 40.68 5.94
C ALA A 26 14.12 40.51 7.40
N VAL A 27 14.33 41.61 8.12
CA VAL A 27 14.71 41.58 9.55
C VAL A 27 13.58 41.02 10.41
N ALA A 28 12.34 41.41 10.17
CA ALA A 28 11.19 40.85 10.87
C ALA A 28 11.08 39.33 10.64
N HIS A 29 11.30 38.88 9.41
CA HIS A 29 11.26 37.46 9.08
C HIS A 29 12.41 36.66 9.72
N ALA A 30 13.62 37.23 9.78
CA ALA A 30 14.75 36.62 10.46
C ALA A 30 14.53 36.51 11.98
N LEU A 31 13.97 37.55 12.61
CA LEU A 31 13.65 37.55 14.04
C LEU A 31 12.51 36.58 14.39
N ASP A 32 11.52 36.43 13.51
CA ASP A 32 10.45 35.43 13.64
C ASP A 32 11.00 34.00 13.51
N THR A 33 11.87 33.77 12.52
CA THR A 33 12.53 32.48 12.29
C THR A 33 13.40 32.08 13.50
N ALA A 34 14.08 33.05 14.11
CA ALA A 34 14.84 32.86 15.34
C ALA A 34 13.98 32.76 16.61
N ARG A 35 12.64 32.84 16.48
CA ARG A 35 11.66 32.86 17.59
C ARG A 35 11.88 33.98 18.62
N LEU A 36 12.48 35.08 18.19
CA LEU A 36 12.80 36.23 19.05
C LEU A 36 11.67 37.27 19.08
N LEU A 37 10.73 37.21 18.13
CA LEU A 37 9.49 37.97 18.18
C LEU A 37 8.49 37.32 19.15
N VAL A 38 8.74 37.47 20.45
CA VAL A 38 7.74 37.20 21.47
C VAL A 38 7.13 38.54 21.87
N ASP A 39 5.82 38.70 21.65
CA ASP A 39 5.06 39.87 22.11
C ASP A 39 5.33 40.08 23.62
N PRO A 40 5.89 41.21 24.05
CA PRO A 40 6.25 41.46 25.45
C PRO A 40 5.02 41.63 26.37
N HIS A 41 3.81 41.73 25.81
CA HIS A 41 2.54 41.70 26.54
C HIS A 41 1.82 40.34 26.46
N ARG A 42 2.46 39.33 25.88
CA ARG A 42 1.92 37.98 25.76
C ARG A 42 1.97 37.28 27.12
N ALA A 43 0.82 37.15 27.76
CA ALA A 43 0.63 36.04 28.69
C ALA A 43 1.00 34.74 27.92
N PRO A 44 1.82 33.83 28.46
CA PRO A 44 2.43 32.70 27.74
C PRO A 44 1.45 31.64 27.17
N ALA A 45 0.18 31.97 26.98
CA ALA A 45 -0.85 31.09 26.44
C ALA A 45 -1.72 31.71 25.33
N THR A 46 -1.53 32.99 24.94
CA THR A 46 -2.40 33.60 23.92
C THR A 46 -1.83 33.44 22.51
N VAL A 47 -2.40 32.51 21.74
CA VAL A 47 -2.14 32.36 20.31
C VAL A 47 -2.96 33.40 19.54
N LEU A 48 -2.29 34.30 18.82
CA LEU A 48 -2.94 35.24 17.92
C LEU A 48 -3.07 34.59 16.53
N LEU A 49 -4.23 34.76 15.90
CA LEU A 49 -4.55 34.21 14.59
C LEU A 49 -4.56 35.34 13.55
N ARG A 50 -4.00 35.10 12.36
CA ARG A 50 -4.09 36.04 11.23
C ARG A 50 -5.54 36.16 10.76
N THR A 51 -6.02 37.38 10.57
CA THR A 51 -7.32 37.65 9.95
C THR A 51 -7.19 37.72 8.42
N PRO A 52 -8.27 37.49 7.65
CA PRO A 52 -8.25 37.62 6.20
C PRO A 52 -7.83 39.01 5.70
N GLY A 53 -8.07 40.06 6.50
CA GLY A 53 -7.60 41.42 6.21
C GLY A 53 -6.14 41.70 6.61
N GLY A 54 -5.37 40.67 6.97
CA GLY A 54 -3.95 40.79 7.33
C GLY A 54 -3.67 41.22 8.78
N GLY A 55 -4.71 41.47 9.59
CA GLY A 55 -4.60 41.78 11.02
C GLY A 55 -4.37 40.55 11.90
N TRP A 56 -4.35 40.77 13.22
CA TRP A 56 -4.22 39.72 14.23
C TRP A 56 -5.43 39.73 15.17
N SER A 57 -6.02 38.56 15.44
CA SER A 57 -7.18 38.41 16.32
C SER A 57 -6.90 37.38 17.42
N ARG A 58 -7.46 37.62 18.60
CA ARG A 58 -7.52 36.65 19.72
C ARG A 58 -8.72 35.71 19.62
N ILE A 59 -9.71 36.07 18.82
CA ILE A 59 -10.95 35.31 18.66
C ILE A 59 -10.69 34.23 17.62
N PRO A 60 -10.91 32.94 17.94
CA PRO A 60 -10.86 31.86 16.95
C PRO A 60 -11.78 32.20 15.79
N ARG A 61 -11.20 32.31 14.58
CA ARG A 61 -12.02 32.45 13.39
C ARG A 61 -12.76 31.13 13.14
N PRO A 62 -13.98 31.16 12.58
CA PRO A 62 -14.59 29.94 12.07
C PRO A 62 -13.65 29.33 11.03
N LEU A 63 -13.43 28.03 11.14
CA LEU A 63 -12.56 27.28 10.22
C LEU A 63 -13.11 27.43 8.80
N THR A 64 -12.21 27.77 7.89
CA THR A 64 -12.48 27.69 6.46
C THR A 64 -12.80 26.25 6.06
N GLU A 65 -13.45 26.07 4.92
CA GLU A 65 -13.75 24.74 4.40
C GLU A 65 -12.47 23.93 4.18
N LEU A 66 -11.39 24.56 3.70
CA LEU A 66 -10.10 23.90 3.50
C LEU A 66 -9.49 23.44 4.82
N GLU A 67 -9.51 24.26 5.86
CA GLU A 67 -9.01 23.88 7.18
C GLU A 67 -9.83 22.74 7.79
N ARG A 68 -11.16 22.75 7.59
CA ARG A 68 -12.02 21.64 8.02
C ARG A 68 -11.66 20.34 7.30
N LYS A 69 -11.50 20.39 5.97
CA LYS A 69 -11.05 19.23 5.19
C LYS A 69 -9.68 18.73 5.62
N ALA A 70 -8.74 19.63 5.95
CA ALA A 70 -7.42 19.25 6.46
C ALA A 70 -7.51 18.53 7.81
N LEU A 71 -8.34 19.04 8.74
CA LEU A 71 -8.58 18.37 10.02
C LEU A 71 -9.26 17.01 9.86
N ASP A 72 -10.24 16.90 8.96
CA ASP A 72 -10.92 15.64 8.66
C ASP A 72 -9.95 14.61 8.08
N TRP A 73 -9.02 15.06 7.22
CA TRP A 73 -7.94 14.23 6.67
C TRP A 73 -6.95 13.79 7.75
N ASP A 74 -6.49 14.70 8.62
CA ASP A 74 -5.60 14.37 9.73
C ASP A 74 -6.25 13.35 10.69
N ALA A 75 -7.54 13.51 10.96
CA ALA A 75 -8.32 12.56 11.75
C ALA A 75 -8.43 11.19 11.03
N ALA A 76 -8.60 11.17 9.71
CA ALA A 76 -8.60 9.93 8.93
C ALA A 76 -7.24 9.22 8.97
N CYS A 77 -6.14 9.94 8.81
CA CYS A 77 -4.79 9.39 8.94
C CYS A 77 -4.49 8.88 10.35
N ALA A 78 -4.98 9.57 11.39
CA ALA A 78 -4.87 9.10 12.77
C ALA A 78 -5.64 7.78 12.99
N ARG A 79 -6.86 7.67 12.45
CA ARG A 79 -7.64 6.43 12.48
C ARG A 79 -6.93 5.29 11.76
N ALA A 80 -6.35 5.54 10.58
CA ALA A 80 -5.60 4.53 9.83
C ALA A 80 -4.39 3.99 10.62
N ARG A 81 -3.65 4.87 11.31
CA ARG A 81 -2.56 4.47 12.21
C ARG A 81 -3.06 3.63 13.39
N TYR A 82 -4.18 4.00 13.99
CA TYR A 82 -4.79 3.22 15.08
C TYR A 82 -5.20 1.81 14.61
N VAL A 83 -5.84 1.71 13.45
CA VAL A 83 -6.21 0.42 12.85
C VAL A 83 -4.97 -0.42 12.54
N ALA A 84 -3.93 0.17 11.95
CA ALA A 84 -2.68 -0.55 11.69
C ALA A 84 -2.06 -1.11 12.98
N GLN A 85 -2.05 -0.34 14.08
CA GLN A 85 -1.58 -0.82 15.38
C GLN A 85 -2.46 -1.92 15.97
N ALA A 86 -3.79 -1.84 15.80
CA ALA A 86 -4.71 -2.89 16.23
C ALA A 86 -4.47 -4.20 15.45
N VAL A 87 -4.29 -4.10 14.13
CA VAL A 87 -3.97 -5.23 13.25
C VAL A 87 -2.60 -5.81 13.60
N ALA A 88 -1.59 -4.98 13.85
CA ALA A 88 -0.26 -5.41 14.28
C ALA A 88 -0.31 -6.19 15.60
N ARG A 89 -1.07 -5.70 16.60
CA ARG A 89 -1.29 -6.42 17.86
C ARG A 89 -2.02 -7.74 17.68
N HIS A 90 -2.98 -7.81 16.74
CA HIS A 90 -3.69 -9.05 16.44
C HIS A 90 -2.81 -10.08 15.71
N LEU A 91 -1.82 -9.61 14.95
CA LEU A 91 -0.83 -10.45 14.27
C LEU A 91 0.36 -10.82 15.15
N ALA A 92 0.60 -10.10 16.24
CA ALA A 92 1.65 -10.40 17.21
C ALA A 92 1.39 -11.77 17.84
N GLY A 93 2.17 -12.78 17.43
CA GLY A 93 2.02 -14.17 17.85
C GLY A 93 1.66 -15.14 16.72
N GLN A 94 1.37 -14.64 15.51
CA GLN A 94 1.23 -15.50 14.33
C GLN A 94 2.57 -15.68 13.63
N VAL A 95 2.88 -16.92 13.23
CA VAL A 95 4.11 -17.25 12.51
C VAL A 95 3.97 -16.82 11.05
N GLY A 96 4.75 -15.84 10.63
CA GLY A 96 4.88 -15.45 9.24
C GLY A 96 5.28 -13.98 9.06
N PRO A 97 5.87 -13.61 7.91
CA PRO A 97 6.11 -12.21 7.60
C PRO A 97 4.77 -11.52 7.39
N ALA A 98 4.40 -10.67 8.36
CA ALA A 98 3.34 -9.70 8.20
C ALA A 98 3.98 -8.32 8.04
N ASP A 99 3.77 -7.68 6.89
CA ASP A 99 4.14 -6.27 6.70
C ASP A 99 2.86 -5.44 6.75
N ILE A 100 2.87 -4.36 7.53
CA ILE A 100 1.72 -3.47 7.70
C ILE A 100 2.21 -2.06 7.41
N ARG A 101 1.62 -1.44 6.39
CA ARG A 101 1.94 -0.07 5.99
C ARG A 101 0.70 0.80 6.02
N VAL A 102 0.87 2.01 6.53
CA VAL A 102 -0.15 3.05 6.46
C VAL A 102 0.15 3.92 5.25
N ASP A 103 -0.85 4.13 4.41
CA ASP A 103 -0.79 4.94 3.20
C ASP A 103 -1.87 6.01 3.28
N GLY A 104 -1.55 7.13 3.93
CA GLY A 104 -2.50 8.21 4.21
C GLY A 104 -3.64 7.75 5.12
N ASP A 105 -4.86 7.73 4.57
CA ASP A 105 -6.10 7.28 5.21
C ASP A 105 -6.38 5.79 5.04
N ARG A 106 -5.44 5.02 4.47
CA ARG A 106 -5.59 3.59 4.16
C ARG A 106 -4.52 2.74 4.83
N VAL A 107 -4.82 1.45 4.95
CA VAL A 107 -3.89 0.46 5.50
C VAL A 107 -3.67 -0.66 4.47
N LYS A 108 -2.40 -0.98 4.22
CA LYS A 108 -1.97 -2.11 3.40
C LYS A 108 -1.38 -3.17 4.32
N VAL A 109 -1.87 -4.40 4.19
CA VAL A 109 -1.44 -5.54 5.00
C VAL A 109 -0.96 -6.64 4.06
N VAL A 110 0.28 -7.06 4.21
CA VAL A 110 0.83 -8.23 3.52
C VAL A 110 0.83 -9.37 4.52
N LEU A 111 0.22 -10.50 4.15
CA LEU A 111 0.09 -11.68 5.00
C LEU A 111 0.61 -12.90 4.27
N ARG A 112 1.28 -13.80 5.01
CA ARG A 112 1.43 -15.19 4.59
C ARG A 112 0.23 -15.98 5.09
N VAL A 113 -0.45 -16.68 4.19
CA VAL A 113 -1.66 -17.43 4.49
C VAL A 113 -1.46 -18.87 4.03
N ASP A 114 -1.30 -19.78 4.99
CA ASP A 114 -1.13 -21.21 4.70
C ASP A 114 -2.51 -21.88 4.55
N GLY A 115 -3.15 -21.65 3.41
CA GLY A 115 -4.40 -22.33 3.03
C GLY A 115 -5.71 -21.51 3.13
N PRO A 116 -6.80 -22.09 2.64
CA PRO A 116 -8.02 -21.37 2.26
C PRO A 116 -8.91 -21.02 3.47
N GLU A 117 -8.88 -21.82 4.52
CA GLU A 117 -9.61 -21.56 5.76
C GLU A 117 -9.06 -20.33 6.49
N ARG A 118 -7.72 -20.24 6.54
CA ARG A 118 -7.04 -19.08 7.14
C ARG A 118 -7.32 -17.83 6.32
N TRP A 119 -7.36 -17.93 4.99
CA TRP A 119 -7.80 -16.81 4.13
C TRP A 119 -9.25 -16.39 4.41
N THR A 120 -10.16 -17.36 4.53
CA THR A 120 -11.58 -17.09 4.83
C THR A 120 -11.75 -16.37 6.16
N ARG A 121 -10.99 -16.76 7.19
CA ARG A 121 -10.97 -16.09 8.48
C ARG A 121 -10.46 -14.66 8.37
N TRP A 122 -9.39 -14.44 7.59
CA TRP A 122 -8.87 -13.09 7.33
C TRP A 122 -9.84 -12.22 6.55
N ARG A 123 -10.56 -12.78 5.57
CA ARG A 123 -11.62 -12.06 4.85
C ARG A 123 -12.72 -11.58 5.78
N ALA A 124 -13.18 -12.44 6.69
CA ALA A 124 -14.16 -12.06 7.69
C ALA A 124 -13.61 -10.98 8.64
N TYR A 125 -12.37 -11.11 9.09
CA TYR A 125 -11.74 -10.15 9.99
C TYR A 125 -11.56 -8.76 9.37
N PHE A 126 -11.11 -8.67 8.11
CA PHE A 126 -10.88 -7.40 7.43
C PHE A 126 -12.12 -6.84 6.72
N GLY A 127 -13.24 -7.56 6.74
CA GLY A 127 -14.44 -7.18 6.00
C GLY A 127 -14.19 -7.09 4.50
N ILE A 128 -13.43 -8.04 3.94
CA ILE A 128 -13.06 -8.05 2.52
C ILE A 128 -14.27 -8.39 1.66
N THR A 129 -14.73 -7.43 0.87
CA THR A 129 -15.88 -7.55 -0.05
C THR A 129 -15.45 -7.80 -1.49
N ILE A 130 -14.28 -7.30 -1.89
CA ILE A 130 -13.73 -7.45 -3.23
C ILE A 130 -12.50 -8.35 -3.15
N VAL A 131 -12.45 -9.39 -3.97
CA VAL A 131 -11.29 -10.29 -4.08
C VAL A 131 -10.83 -10.32 -5.53
N GLY A 132 -9.56 -10.04 -5.75
CA GLY A 132 -8.88 -10.21 -7.03
C GLY A 132 -7.67 -11.13 -6.89
N GLU A 133 -7.32 -11.85 -7.95
CA GLU A 133 -6.03 -12.53 -8.03
C GLU A 133 -4.92 -11.46 -8.17
N GLY A 134 -3.87 -11.60 -7.37
CA GLY A 134 -2.73 -10.68 -7.39
C GLY A 134 -1.82 -10.93 -8.58
N ALA A 135 -1.00 -9.94 -8.94
CA ALA A 135 -0.07 -10.00 -10.08
C ALA A 135 1.09 -11.02 -9.92
N ARG A 136 1.17 -11.74 -8.79
CA ARG A 136 2.15 -12.79 -8.54
C ARG A 136 1.42 -14.12 -8.32
N PRO A 137 1.95 -15.25 -8.81
CA PRO A 137 1.34 -16.55 -8.58
C PRO A 137 1.15 -16.80 -7.08
N TYR A 138 0.02 -17.44 -6.74
CA TYR A 138 -0.40 -17.73 -5.35
C TYR A 138 -0.56 -16.51 -4.44
N THR A 139 -0.82 -15.33 -5.03
CA THR A 139 -1.13 -14.11 -4.31
C THR A 139 -2.60 -13.73 -4.52
N VAL A 140 -3.32 -13.46 -3.44
CA VAL A 140 -4.70 -12.99 -3.47
C VAL A 140 -4.75 -11.58 -2.89
N ILE A 141 -5.43 -10.67 -3.57
CA ILE A 141 -5.65 -9.30 -3.11
C ILE A 141 -7.10 -9.19 -2.66
N GLY A 142 -7.31 -8.78 -1.41
CA GLY A 142 -8.62 -8.49 -0.85
C GLY A 142 -8.73 -7.02 -0.48
N GLU A 143 -9.83 -6.37 -0.84
CA GLU A 143 -10.15 -5.03 -0.36
C GLU A 143 -11.36 -5.07 0.57
N GLY A 144 -11.23 -4.41 1.72
CA GLY A 144 -12.25 -4.34 2.74
C GLY A 144 -12.23 -3.01 3.51
N VAL A 145 -13.14 -2.89 4.47
CA VAL A 145 -13.22 -1.75 5.37
C VAL A 145 -13.22 -2.25 6.80
N ARG A 146 -12.35 -1.69 7.64
CA ARG A 146 -12.27 -1.99 9.07
C ARG A 146 -12.28 -0.70 9.87
N ASP A 147 -13.20 -0.59 10.82
CA ASP A 147 -13.38 0.60 11.67
C ASP A 147 -13.48 1.91 10.85
N GLY A 148 -14.12 1.84 9.67
CA GLY A 148 -14.25 2.97 8.73
C GLY A 148 -13.00 3.29 7.90
N VAL A 149 -11.92 2.52 8.02
CA VAL A 149 -10.67 2.67 7.28
C VAL A 149 -10.60 1.64 6.16
N ARG A 150 -10.18 2.06 4.95
CA ARG A 150 -9.97 1.13 3.83
C ARG A 150 -8.73 0.28 4.07
N VAL A 151 -8.89 -1.04 3.97
CA VAL A 151 -7.81 -2.01 4.14
C VAL A 151 -7.63 -2.81 2.86
N THR A 152 -6.42 -2.81 2.32
CA THR A 152 -6.01 -3.69 1.23
C THR A 152 -5.11 -4.78 1.78
N VAL A 153 -5.50 -6.03 1.58
CA VAL A 153 -4.77 -7.21 2.07
C VAL A 153 -4.18 -7.95 0.89
N VAL A 154 -2.89 -8.21 0.94
CA VAL A 154 -2.16 -9.04 -0.03
C VAL A 154 -1.75 -10.32 0.67
N ALA A 155 -2.41 -11.42 0.35
CA ALA A 155 -2.15 -12.74 0.94
C ALA A 155 -1.27 -13.57 0.00
N HIS A 156 -0.12 -14.03 0.47
CA HIS A 156 0.76 -14.97 -0.21
C HIS A 156 0.56 -16.39 0.31
N GLY A 157 0.55 -17.39 -0.57
CA GLY A 157 0.48 -18.81 -0.18
C GLY A 157 -0.94 -19.35 0.01
N ALA A 158 -1.97 -18.54 -0.24
CA ALA A 158 -3.37 -18.99 -0.25
C ALA A 158 -3.68 -19.99 -1.40
N GLY A 159 -2.67 -20.33 -2.21
CA GLY A 159 -2.70 -21.38 -3.21
C GLY A 159 -2.58 -22.77 -2.61
N ALA A 160 -3.61 -23.20 -1.90
CA ALA A 160 -4.01 -24.60 -1.85
C ALA A 160 -5.50 -24.63 -1.53
N THR A 161 -6.28 -25.36 -2.33
CA THR A 161 -7.68 -25.74 -2.09
C THR A 161 -8.74 -24.62 -2.01
N LEU A 162 -9.02 -23.97 -3.14
CA LEU A 162 -10.44 -23.91 -3.53
C LEU A 162 -10.89 -25.37 -3.76
N PRO A 163 -12.08 -25.80 -3.29
CA PRO A 163 -12.50 -27.19 -3.44
C PRO A 163 -12.40 -27.56 -4.92
N CYS A 164 -11.66 -28.65 -5.15
CA CYS A 164 -11.67 -29.40 -6.39
C CYS A 164 -13.09 -29.95 -6.59
N ALA A 165 -13.99 -29.08 -7.03
CA ALA A 165 -14.97 -29.51 -8.00
C ALA A 165 -14.17 -29.91 -9.23
N ALA A 166 -14.44 -31.10 -9.76
CA ALA A 166 -13.92 -31.55 -11.05
C ALA A 166 -13.84 -30.37 -12.04
N PRO A 167 -12.79 -30.27 -12.88
CA PRO A 167 -12.52 -29.11 -13.71
C PRO A 167 -13.63 -28.94 -14.76
N THR A 168 -14.72 -28.31 -14.39
CA THR A 168 -15.52 -27.51 -15.30
C THR A 168 -14.94 -26.11 -15.23
N ALA A 169 -13.74 -25.97 -15.81
CA ALA A 169 -13.16 -24.68 -16.09
C ALA A 169 -14.23 -23.85 -16.82
N PRO A 170 -14.68 -22.69 -16.30
CA PRO A 170 -15.43 -21.79 -17.13
C PRO A 170 -14.49 -21.42 -18.28
N THR A 171 -14.82 -21.87 -19.48
CA THR A 171 -14.05 -21.64 -20.69
C THR A 171 -13.80 -20.14 -20.81
N ARG A 172 -12.57 -19.68 -20.51
CA ARG A 172 -12.20 -18.26 -20.60
C ARG A 172 -11.84 -17.94 -22.05
N SER A 173 -12.67 -18.39 -22.98
CA SER A 173 -12.45 -18.17 -24.40
C SER A 173 -12.69 -16.69 -24.74
N PHE A 174 -11.87 -16.17 -25.63
CA PHE A 174 -12.04 -14.84 -26.19
C PHE A 174 -11.85 -14.89 -27.70
N ARG A 175 -12.85 -14.40 -28.43
CA ARG A 175 -12.80 -14.34 -29.90
C ARG A 175 -12.16 -13.02 -30.32
N LEU A 176 -11.08 -13.12 -31.09
CA LEU A 176 -10.43 -11.98 -31.74
C LEU A 176 -10.40 -12.28 -33.25
N GLY A 177 -11.22 -11.57 -34.02
CA GLY A 177 -11.46 -11.91 -35.42
C GLY A 177 -12.10 -13.30 -35.57
N ASP A 178 -11.46 -14.17 -36.35
CA ASP A 178 -11.90 -15.56 -36.56
C ASP A 178 -11.18 -16.58 -35.66
N THR A 179 -10.29 -16.11 -34.78
CA THR A 179 -9.55 -16.98 -33.86
C THR A 179 -10.16 -16.92 -32.47
N VAL A 180 -10.38 -18.10 -31.88
CA VAL A 180 -10.82 -18.25 -30.49
C VAL A 180 -9.60 -18.59 -29.65
N TYR A 181 -9.23 -17.69 -28.75
CA TYR A 181 -8.15 -17.89 -27.80
C TYR A 181 -8.69 -18.42 -26.49
N ASP A 182 -8.15 -19.52 -26.00
CA ASP A 182 -8.42 -19.97 -24.64
C ASP A 182 -7.47 -19.27 -23.67
N LEU A 183 -7.99 -18.28 -22.95
CA LEU A 183 -7.22 -17.49 -21.99
C LEU A 183 -6.95 -18.25 -20.67
N ALA A 184 -7.46 -19.48 -20.53
CA ALA A 184 -7.08 -20.36 -19.44
C ALA A 184 -5.69 -21.00 -19.65
N LEU A 185 -5.18 -20.96 -20.88
CA LEU A 185 -3.89 -21.55 -21.24
C LEU A 185 -2.83 -20.48 -21.48
N PRO A 186 -1.55 -20.77 -21.18
CA PRO A 186 -0.45 -19.97 -21.71
C PRO A 186 -0.47 -20.00 -23.24
N LEU A 187 -0.22 -18.86 -23.86
CA LEU A 187 -0.24 -18.71 -25.32
C LEU A 187 1.16 -18.34 -25.80
N ARG A 188 1.73 -19.09 -26.73
CA ARG A 188 3.06 -18.86 -27.30
C ARG A 188 2.97 -18.10 -28.62
N ASP A 189 3.82 -17.10 -28.78
CA ASP A 189 3.96 -16.37 -30.04
C ASP A 189 4.93 -17.03 -31.03
N VAL A 190 5.12 -16.41 -32.20
CA VAL A 190 5.99 -16.94 -33.26
C VAL A 190 7.48 -16.89 -32.89
N HIS A 191 7.84 -16.07 -31.90
CA HIS A 191 9.21 -15.91 -31.41
C HIS A 191 9.53 -16.86 -30.25
N GLY A 192 8.53 -17.58 -29.74
CA GLY A 192 8.66 -18.54 -28.65
C GLY A 192 8.40 -17.97 -27.27
N ASP A 193 8.05 -16.67 -27.17
CA ASP A 193 7.68 -16.06 -25.90
C ASP A 193 6.29 -16.54 -25.47
N VAL A 194 6.14 -16.76 -24.16
CA VAL A 194 4.89 -17.26 -23.58
C VAL A 194 4.15 -16.12 -22.90
N TRP A 195 2.94 -15.89 -23.39
CA TRP A 195 2.02 -14.85 -22.98
C TRP A 195 0.93 -15.43 -22.08
N TYR A 196 0.66 -14.72 -20.98
CA TYR A 196 -0.32 -15.12 -19.98
C TYR A 196 -1.41 -14.06 -19.87
N PHE A 197 -2.65 -14.51 -19.76
CA PHE A 197 -3.76 -13.65 -19.41
C PHE A 197 -3.79 -13.40 -17.89
N GLN A 198 -3.59 -12.15 -17.48
CA GLN A 198 -3.44 -11.76 -16.07
C GLN A 198 -4.78 -11.45 -15.37
N GLY A 199 -5.90 -11.96 -15.90
CA GLY A 199 -7.24 -11.70 -15.36
C GLY A 199 -7.78 -10.27 -15.58
N CYS A 200 -6.97 -9.37 -16.15
CA CYS A 200 -7.34 -7.98 -16.37
C CYS A 200 -7.83 -7.74 -17.80
N ARG A 201 -8.92 -6.98 -17.94
CA ARG A 201 -9.43 -6.49 -19.22
C ARG A 201 -9.41 -4.96 -19.24
N ARG A 202 -9.25 -4.35 -20.42
CA ARG A 202 -9.50 -2.92 -20.60
C ARG A 202 -11.00 -2.63 -20.48
N GLN A 203 -11.38 -1.35 -20.43
CA GLN A 203 -12.78 -0.93 -20.34
C GLN A 203 -13.65 -1.45 -21.50
N ASP A 204 -13.04 -1.69 -22.66
CA ASP A 204 -13.66 -2.28 -23.86
C ASP A 204 -13.81 -3.81 -23.78
N GLY A 205 -13.38 -4.44 -22.69
CA GLY A 205 -13.40 -5.89 -22.50
C GLY A 205 -12.21 -6.63 -23.12
N MET A 206 -11.27 -5.94 -23.79
CA MET A 206 -10.09 -6.53 -24.43
C MET A 206 -9.13 -7.13 -23.38
N PRO A 207 -8.74 -8.42 -23.51
CA PRO A 207 -7.80 -9.06 -22.60
C PRO A 207 -6.43 -8.39 -22.61
N LEU A 208 -5.83 -8.23 -21.43
CA LEU A 208 -4.44 -7.82 -21.28
C LEU A 208 -3.56 -9.05 -21.03
N MET A 209 -2.51 -9.16 -21.84
CA MET A 209 -1.51 -10.21 -21.84
C MET A 209 -0.18 -9.66 -21.30
N SER A 210 0.62 -10.51 -20.67
CA SER A 210 2.02 -10.22 -20.31
C SER A 210 2.90 -11.43 -20.57
N VAL A 211 4.18 -11.19 -20.87
CA VAL A 211 5.21 -12.24 -20.92
C VAL A 211 5.63 -12.58 -19.48
N ASP A 212 5.98 -13.84 -19.22
CA ASP A 212 6.47 -14.26 -17.91
C ASP A 212 7.67 -13.40 -17.45
N GLY A 213 7.66 -12.99 -16.18
CA GLY A 213 8.69 -12.15 -15.59
C GLY A 213 8.71 -10.68 -16.03
N ARG A 214 7.77 -10.22 -16.88
CA ARG A 214 7.73 -8.84 -17.38
C ARG A 214 6.50 -8.05 -16.88
N PRO A 215 6.68 -6.80 -16.39
CA PRO A 215 5.57 -5.99 -15.90
C PRO A 215 4.73 -5.35 -17.03
N GLU A 216 5.25 -5.30 -18.26
CA GLU A 216 4.57 -4.69 -19.40
C GLU A 216 3.30 -5.47 -19.78
N ARG A 217 2.21 -4.74 -20.00
CA ARG A 217 0.90 -5.30 -20.37
C ARG A 217 0.52 -4.82 -21.76
N CYS A 218 0.23 -5.78 -22.64
CA CYS A 218 -0.23 -5.50 -24.00
C CYS A 218 -1.62 -6.10 -24.20
N SER A 219 -2.49 -5.43 -24.97
CA SER A 219 -3.77 -6.03 -25.32
C SER A 219 -3.55 -7.24 -26.23
N LEU A 220 -4.39 -8.27 -26.11
CA LEU A 220 -4.34 -9.46 -26.98
C LEU A 220 -4.39 -9.07 -28.46
N ALA A 221 -5.19 -8.06 -28.81
CA ALA A 221 -5.23 -7.51 -30.17
C ALA A 221 -3.88 -6.93 -30.62
N ASN A 222 -3.17 -6.20 -29.76
CA ASN A 222 -1.87 -5.64 -30.10
C ASN A 222 -0.82 -6.75 -30.22
N VAL A 223 -0.85 -7.73 -29.32
CA VAL A 223 0.04 -8.89 -29.38
C VAL A 223 -0.18 -9.63 -30.71
N ALA A 224 -1.41 -10.02 -31.01
CA ALA A 224 -1.74 -10.73 -32.26
C ALA A 224 -1.35 -9.94 -33.52
N ALA A 225 -1.48 -8.61 -33.49
CA ALA A 225 -1.11 -7.74 -34.61
C ALA A 225 0.40 -7.61 -34.82
N HIS A 226 1.21 -7.64 -33.76
CA HIS A 226 2.66 -7.37 -33.85
C HIS A 226 3.52 -8.64 -33.84
N VAL A 227 3.10 -9.68 -33.13
CA VAL A 227 3.84 -10.95 -33.02
C VAL A 227 3.10 -12.14 -33.64
N GLY A 228 2.00 -11.88 -34.34
CA GLY A 228 1.21 -12.91 -35.02
C GLY A 228 0.24 -13.67 -34.11
N PRO A 229 -0.58 -14.58 -34.66
CA PRO A 229 -1.54 -15.35 -33.89
C PRO A 229 -0.84 -16.24 -32.87
N LEU A 230 -1.33 -16.24 -31.64
CA LEU A 230 -0.76 -17.03 -30.56
C LEU A 230 -1.26 -18.48 -30.60
N THR A 231 -0.41 -19.42 -30.22
CA THR A 231 -0.74 -20.85 -30.13
C THR A 231 -0.82 -21.30 -28.67
N PRO A 232 -1.83 -22.08 -28.28
CA PRO A 232 -1.93 -22.57 -26.91
C PRO A 232 -0.76 -23.51 -26.58
N VAL A 233 -0.12 -23.29 -25.44
CA VAL A 233 0.91 -24.17 -24.87
C VAL A 233 0.20 -25.18 -23.96
N PRO A 234 0.24 -26.48 -24.28
CA PRO A 234 -0.26 -27.50 -23.38
C PRO A 234 0.47 -27.42 -22.03
N ALA A 235 -0.26 -27.54 -20.93
CA ALA A 235 0.38 -27.69 -19.63
C ALA A 235 1.28 -28.94 -19.67
N PRO A 236 2.54 -28.88 -19.20
CA PRO A 236 3.33 -30.09 -19.04
C PRO A 236 2.59 -31.03 -18.11
N LEU A 237 2.29 -32.24 -18.59
CA LEU A 237 1.82 -33.33 -17.76
C LEU A 237 2.87 -33.55 -16.64
N PRO A 238 2.46 -33.61 -15.37
CA PRO A 238 3.36 -33.98 -14.29
C PRO A 238 3.54 -35.50 -14.35
N ASP A 239 4.38 -35.98 -15.27
CA ASP A 239 4.77 -37.40 -15.34
C ASP A 239 6.22 -37.61 -14.91
N ASP A 240 6.39 -38.75 -14.22
CA ASP A 240 7.59 -39.42 -13.75
C ASP A 240 8.35 -38.83 -12.55
N VAL A 241 7.71 -38.90 -11.37
CA VAL A 241 8.47 -39.31 -10.17
C VAL A 241 8.85 -40.77 -10.38
N ASP A 242 10.10 -40.98 -10.78
CA ASP A 242 10.74 -42.30 -10.86
C ASP A 242 10.62 -43.05 -9.51
N PRO A 243 9.91 -44.20 -9.44
CA PRO A 243 9.77 -44.98 -8.21
C PRO A 243 11.06 -45.72 -7.80
N ALA A 244 12.18 -45.54 -8.52
CA ALA A 244 13.45 -46.23 -8.26
C ALA A 244 14.44 -45.49 -7.35
N ALA A 245 14.08 -44.36 -6.73
CA ALA A 245 14.97 -43.71 -5.76
C ALA A 245 15.00 -44.50 -4.41
N PRO A 246 16.13 -45.09 -4.00
CA PRO A 246 16.20 -45.81 -2.73
C PRO A 246 16.04 -44.85 -1.54
N PRO A 247 15.37 -45.28 -0.45
CA PRO A 247 15.13 -44.42 0.69
C PRO A 247 16.45 -44.07 1.39
N LEU A 248 16.68 -42.76 1.57
CA LEU A 248 17.74 -42.23 2.43
C LEU A 248 17.49 -42.70 3.86
N THR A 249 18.43 -43.47 4.40
CA THR A 249 18.42 -43.96 5.78
C THR A 249 18.54 -42.80 6.78
N PRO A 250 17.80 -42.84 7.90
CA PRO A 250 17.94 -41.83 8.95
C PRO A 250 19.27 -41.99 9.69
N VAL A 251 20.00 -40.88 9.82
CA VAL A 251 21.22 -40.74 10.61
C VAL A 251 20.88 -40.89 12.11
N PRO A 252 21.58 -41.74 12.89
CA PRO A 252 21.30 -41.88 14.31
C PRO A 252 21.81 -40.69 15.11
N ALA A 253 20.98 -40.21 16.04
CA ALA A 253 21.30 -39.16 16.99
C ALA A 253 22.36 -39.64 18.01
N HIS A 254 23.50 -38.96 18.06
CA HIS A 254 24.44 -39.06 19.17
C HIS A 254 23.93 -38.24 20.36
N GLY A 255 23.60 -38.91 21.46
CA GLY A 255 23.32 -38.28 22.75
C GLY A 255 24.62 -37.85 23.45
N PRO A 256 24.61 -36.78 24.27
CA PRO A 256 25.78 -36.40 25.04
C PRO A 256 25.90 -37.25 26.31
N ALA A 257 27.05 -37.89 26.44
CA ALA A 257 27.52 -38.50 27.68
C ALA A 257 27.82 -37.42 28.73
N GLY A 258 27.27 -37.56 29.93
CA GLY A 258 27.67 -36.77 31.08
C GLY A 258 29.03 -37.23 31.62
N PRO A 259 29.79 -36.38 32.32
CA PRO A 259 30.92 -36.84 33.11
C PRO A 259 30.49 -37.10 34.56
N ALA A 260 30.88 -38.27 35.04
CA ALA A 260 30.95 -38.61 36.45
C ALA A 260 32.30 -38.17 37.02
N ARG A 261 32.23 -37.62 38.24
CA ARG A 261 33.24 -37.32 39.28
C ARG A 261 33.61 -35.86 39.44
#